data_AF-A0A4R5J2J0-F1
#
_entry.id   AF-A0A4R5J2J0-F1
#
_cell.length_a   1.000
_cell.length_b   1.000
_cell.length_c   1.000
_cell.angle_alpha   90.00
_cell.angle_beta   90.00
_cell.angle_gamma   90.00
#
_symmetry.space_group_name_H-M   'P 1'
#
loop_
_entity.id
_entity.type
_entity.pdbx_description
1 polymer ?
#
loop_
_entity_poly.entity_id
_entity_poly.type
_entity_poly.pdbx_seq_one_letter_code
_entity_poly.pdbx_strand_id
1 'polypeptide(L)'
;MLHRLLPHPWLSLILLLMWLMLANSIAPGHWLLGALLGWAIGRLADRWLVLSAFRLSRPDLILRLSIHVLIDIVMANIEVAILVLGRTARLRPAFIVVPLDVEHELATTALISIVSLSPGTLCAELSDDRRALLVHVLDLEEEAALVERIKSRYEIPLKEIFQCLPS
;
A
#
# COMPACT_ATOMS: atom_id res chain seq x y z
N MET A 1 -26.20 -18.84 -6.52
CA MET A 1 -25.92 -19.71 -5.35
C MET A 1 -24.43 -19.82 -5.01
N LEU A 2 -23.49 -19.88 -5.98
CA LEU A 2 -22.04 -19.89 -5.69
C LEU A 2 -21.55 -18.67 -4.87
N HIS A 3 -22.08 -17.48 -5.14
CA HIS A 3 -21.77 -16.25 -4.39
C HIS A 3 -22.17 -16.27 -2.90
N ARG A 4 -23.01 -17.23 -2.46
CA ARG A 4 -23.35 -17.45 -1.04
C ARG A 4 -22.44 -18.47 -0.35
N LEU A 5 -21.72 -19.29 -1.12
CA LEU A 5 -20.80 -20.30 -0.58
C LEU A 5 -19.34 -19.85 -0.62
N LEU A 6 -18.95 -19.03 -1.60
CA LEU A 6 -17.62 -18.45 -1.79
C LEU A 6 -17.76 -16.95 -2.09
N PRO A 7 -17.89 -16.08 -1.07
CA PRO A 7 -18.03 -14.64 -1.29
C PRO A 7 -16.82 -14.06 -2.04
N HIS A 8 -15.61 -14.61 -1.79
CA HIS A 8 -14.36 -14.21 -2.43
C HIS A 8 -13.55 -15.43 -2.92
N PRO A 9 -13.80 -15.95 -4.13
CA PRO A 9 -13.12 -17.14 -4.65
C PRO A 9 -11.60 -16.95 -4.78
N TRP A 10 -11.16 -15.72 -5.00
CA TRP A 10 -9.74 -15.35 -5.06
C TRP A 10 -9.03 -15.51 -3.70
N LEU A 11 -9.70 -15.13 -2.61
CA LEU A 11 -9.15 -15.26 -1.26
C LEU A 11 -8.95 -16.73 -0.89
N SER A 12 -9.95 -17.57 -1.16
CA SER A 12 -9.84 -19.02 -0.92
C SER A 12 -8.74 -19.67 -1.77
N LEU A 13 -8.53 -19.20 -3.01
CA LEU A 13 -7.43 -19.67 -3.86
C LEU A 13 -6.05 -19.27 -3.33
N ILE A 14 -5.87 -18.01 -2.92
CA ILE A 14 -4.62 -17.53 -2.30
C ILE A 14 -4.32 -18.33 -1.04
N LEU A 15 -5.32 -18.53 -0.17
CA LEU A 15 -5.15 -19.28 1.07
C LEU A 15 -4.76 -20.74 0.82
N LEU A 16 -5.35 -21.37 -0.21
CA LEU A 16 -4.97 -22.72 -0.62
C LEU A 16 -3.52 -22.76 -1.12
N LEU A 17 -3.12 -21.82 -2.00
CA LEU A 17 -1.75 -21.75 -2.51
C LEU A 17 -0.74 -21.53 -1.37
N MET A 18 -1.04 -20.59 -0.47
CA MET A 18 -0.23 -20.31 0.70
C MET A 18 -0.12 -21.53 1.62
N TRP A 19 -1.22 -22.26 1.83
CA TRP A 19 -1.23 -23.50 2.59
C TRP A 19 -0.34 -24.57 1.95
N LEU A 20 -0.43 -24.78 0.64
CA LEU A 20 0.38 -25.77 -0.08
C LEU A 20 1.87 -25.42 -0.03
N MET A 21 2.21 -24.13 -0.14
CA MET A 21 3.59 -23.67 0.03
C MET A 21 4.10 -23.89 1.46
N LEU A 22 3.28 -23.61 2.47
CA LEU A 22 3.65 -23.80 3.88
C LEU A 22 3.80 -25.28 4.24
N ALA A 23 2.90 -26.13 3.74
CA ALA A 23 2.95 -27.57 3.94
C ALA A 23 4.10 -28.24 3.17
N ASN A 24 4.64 -27.56 2.14
CA ASN A 24 5.72 -28.03 1.26
C ASN A 24 5.45 -29.45 0.70
N SER A 25 4.18 -29.78 0.46
CA SER A 25 3.74 -31.11 0.04
C SER A 25 2.47 -31.01 -0.81
N ILE A 26 2.47 -31.74 -1.94
CA ILE A 26 1.37 -31.76 -2.93
C ILE A 26 0.48 -32.99 -2.72
N ALA A 27 0.58 -33.66 -1.56
CA ALA A 27 -0.25 -34.82 -1.27
C ALA A 27 -1.75 -34.47 -1.30
N PRO A 28 -2.64 -35.38 -1.74
CA PRO A 28 -4.08 -35.11 -1.84
C PRO A 28 -4.73 -34.63 -0.54
N GLY A 29 -4.19 -35.03 0.62
CA GLY A 29 -4.65 -34.58 1.93
C GLY A 29 -4.45 -33.07 2.17
N HIS A 30 -3.34 -32.49 1.72
CA HIS A 30 -3.09 -31.05 1.86
C HIS A 30 -3.98 -30.22 0.95
N TRP A 31 -4.33 -30.74 -0.23
CA TRP A 31 -5.31 -30.11 -1.12
C TRP A 31 -6.69 -30.05 -0.46
N LEU A 32 -7.17 -31.15 0.12
CA LEU A 32 -8.46 -31.19 0.79
C LEU A 32 -8.49 -30.27 2.02
N LEU A 33 -7.46 -30.35 2.86
CA LEU A 33 -7.36 -29.55 4.08
C LEU A 33 -7.20 -28.06 3.78
N GLY A 34 -6.37 -27.71 2.79
CA GLY A 34 -6.19 -26.33 2.33
C GLY A 34 -7.46 -25.74 1.71
N ALA A 35 -8.22 -26.54 0.95
CA ALA A 35 -9.49 -26.09 0.38
C ALA A 35 -10.54 -25.88 1.48
N LEU A 36 -10.60 -26.77 2.48
CA LEU A 36 -11.48 -26.64 3.64
C LEU A 36 -11.14 -25.39 4.47
N LEU A 37 -9.85 -25.18 4.76
CA LEU A 37 -9.35 -24.00 5.47
C LEU A 37 -9.64 -22.71 4.69
N GLY A 38 -9.30 -22.67 3.40
CA GLY A 38 -9.55 -21.50 2.54
C GLY A 38 -11.03 -21.16 2.42
N TRP A 39 -11.91 -22.16 2.43
CA TRP A 39 -13.36 -21.96 2.47
C TRP A 39 -13.84 -21.45 3.84
N ALA A 40 -13.42 -22.09 4.94
CA ALA A 40 -13.82 -21.72 6.29
C ALA A 40 -13.36 -20.30 6.67
N ILE A 41 -12.09 -19.99 6.38
CA ILE A 41 -11.50 -18.66 6.61
C ILE A 41 -12.19 -17.64 5.71
N GLY A 42 -12.41 -17.94 4.42
CA GLY A 42 -13.09 -17.02 3.50
C GLY A 42 -14.51 -16.66 3.98
N ARG A 43 -15.24 -17.62 4.55
CA ARG A 43 -16.57 -17.40 5.12
C ARG A 43 -16.54 -16.59 6.43
N LEU A 44 -15.53 -16.79 7.27
CA LEU A 44 -15.36 -16.00 8.49
C LEU A 44 -14.91 -14.57 8.18
N ALA A 45 -14.03 -14.42 7.18
CA ALA A 45 -13.54 -13.15 6.68
C ALA A 45 -14.67 -12.28 6.12
N ASP A 46 -15.64 -12.84 5.39
CA ASP A 46 -16.81 -12.10 4.88
C ASP A 46 -17.61 -11.40 6.00
N ARG A 47 -17.57 -11.94 7.23
CA ARG A 47 -18.28 -11.39 8.38
C ARG A 47 -17.44 -10.37 9.17
N TRP A 48 -16.11 -10.46 9.12
CA TRP A 48 -15.19 -9.70 9.99
C TRP A 48 -14.35 -8.69 9.22
N LEU A 49 -13.81 -9.11 8.07
CA LEU A 49 -13.23 -8.23 7.09
C LEU A 49 -14.40 -7.57 6.35
N VAL A 50 -14.69 -6.33 6.69
CA VAL A 50 -15.44 -5.43 5.83
C VAL A 50 -14.56 -5.18 4.59
N LEU A 51 -14.44 -6.19 3.73
CA LEU A 51 -13.98 -6.07 2.34
C LEU A 51 -15.11 -5.44 1.51
N SER A 52 -15.82 -4.45 2.09
CA SER A 52 -16.88 -3.74 1.42
C SER A 52 -16.27 -3.02 0.24
N ALA A 53 -16.43 -3.64 -0.93
CA ALA A 53 -16.04 -3.14 -2.23
C ALA A 53 -14.58 -2.70 -2.33
N PHE A 54 -13.66 -3.68 -2.37
CA PHE A 54 -12.51 -3.56 -3.30
C PHE A 54 -13.06 -3.51 -4.74
N ARG A 55 -13.72 -2.41 -5.12
CA ARG A 55 -13.95 -2.08 -6.52
C ARG A 55 -12.64 -1.49 -7.01
N LEU A 56 -11.70 -2.38 -7.38
CA LEU A 56 -10.56 -1.98 -8.19
C LEU A 56 -11.12 -1.52 -9.53
N SER A 57 -11.40 -0.23 -9.66
CA SER A 57 -11.97 0.29 -10.89
C SER A 57 -10.97 0.27 -12.04
N ARG A 58 -9.65 0.25 -11.74
CA ARG A 58 -8.58 0.29 -12.74
C ARG A 58 -7.33 -0.50 -12.31
N PRO A 59 -7.27 -1.83 -12.58
CA PRO A 59 -6.11 -2.65 -12.24
C PRO A 59 -4.84 -2.28 -13.02
N ASP A 60 -4.99 -1.67 -14.20
CA ASP A 60 -3.90 -1.13 -15.02
C ASP A 60 -3.14 0.00 -14.31
N LEU A 61 -3.87 0.95 -13.72
CA LEU A 61 -3.29 2.05 -12.94
C LEU A 61 -2.61 1.55 -11.67
N ILE A 62 -3.18 0.55 -11.01
CA ILE A 62 -2.56 -0.08 -9.84
C ILE A 62 -1.22 -0.70 -10.22
N LEU A 63 -1.17 -1.49 -11.29
CA LEU A 63 0.08 -2.11 -11.73
C LEU A 63 1.13 -1.05 -12.10
N ARG A 64 0.73 -0.01 -12.83
CA ARG A 64 1.62 1.09 -13.22
C ARG A 64 2.16 1.85 -12.01
N LEU A 65 1.29 2.21 -11.06
CA LEU A 65 1.69 2.87 -9.81
C LEU A 65 2.62 1.97 -9.00
N SER A 66 2.33 0.67 -8.92
CA SER A 66 3.15 -0.29 -8.16
C SER A 66 4.56 -0.42 -8.71
N ILE A 67 4.71 -0.53 -10.04
CA ILE A 67 6.02 -0.56 -10.70
C ILE A 67 6.79 0.74 -10.44
N HIS A 68 6.10 1.86 -10.55
CA HIS A 68 6.69 3.19 -10.37
C HIS A 68 7.20 3.39 -8.94
N VAL A 69 6.37 3.06 -7.94
CA VAL A 69 6.76 3.06 -6.52
C VAL A 69 7.94 2.12 -6.28
N LEU A 70 7.95 0.93 -6.89
CA LEU A 70 9.05 -0.02 -6.71
C LEU A 70 10.37 0.54 -7.24
N ILE A 71 10.35 1.17 -8.42
CA ILE A 71 11.52 1.84 -9.00
C ILE A 71 11.98 2.98 -8.07
N ASP A 72 11.05 3.79 -7.58
CA ASP A 72 11.36 4.91 -6.68
C ASP A 72 12.00 4.43 -5.38
N ILE A 73 11.47 3.35 -4.79
CA ILE A 73 12.05 2.72 -3.61
C ILE A 73 13.48 2.24 -3.88
N VAL A 74 13.73 1.59 -5.02
CA VAL A 74 15.08 1.11 -5.35
C VAL A 74 16.04 2.28 -5.54
N MET A 75 15.65 3.31 -6.30
CA MET A 75 16.48 4.47 -6.58
C MET A 75 16.78 5.28 -5.31
N ALA A 76 15.77 5.54 -4.49
CA ALA A 76 15.95 6.26 -3.24
C ALA A 76 16.78 5.46 -2.22
N ASN A 77 16.73 4.13 -2.21
CA ASN A 77 17.61 3.32 -1.35
C ASN A 77 19.07 3.47 -1.76
N ILE A 78 19.34 3.55 -3.07
CA ILE A 78 20.69 3.80 -3.60
C ILE A 78 21.16 5.20 -3.20
N GLU A 79 20.30 6.21 -3.33
CA GLU A 79 20.59 7.59 -2.95
C GLU A 79 20.88 7.71 -1.45
N VAL A 80 20.03 7.14 -0.61
CA VAL A 80 20.26 7.08 0.84
C VAL A 80 21.55 6.34 1.18
N ALA A 81 21.85 5.22 0.50
CA ALA A 81 23.10 4.51 0.69
C ALA A 81 24.32 5.39 0.36
N ILE A 82 24.27 6.17 -0.72
CA ILE A 82 25.32 7.13 -1.08
C ILE A 82 25.44 8.24 -0.03
N LEU A 83 24.32 8.77 0.46
CA LEU A 83 24.30 9.81 1.49
C LEU A 83 24.89 9.33 2.82
N VAL A 84 24.56 8.09 3.22
CA VAL A 84 25.06 7.46 4.45
C VAL A 84 26.54 7.06 4.34
N LEU A 85 26.97 6.55 3.19
CA LEU A 85 28.39 6.25 2.91
C LEU A 85 29.22 7.53 2.70
N GLY A 86 28.57 8.63 2.33
CA GLY A 86 29.16 9.96 2.18
C GLY A 86 29.33 10.69 3.51
N ARG A 87 29.40 12.03 3.45
CA ARG A 87 29.51 12.88 4.64
C ARG A 87 28.12 13.19 5.20
N THR A 88 27.75 12.49 6.28
CA THR A 88 26.51 12.67 7.05
C THR A 88 26.27 14.11 7.54
N ALA A 89 27.32 14.94 7.66
CA ALA A 89 27.22 16.35 8.04
C ALA A 89 26.44 17.25 7.04
N ARG A 90 26.02 16.72 5.88
CA ARG A 90 25.21 17.45 4.89
C ARG A 90 23.71 17.20 4.99
N LEU A 91 23.28 16.21 5.77
CA LEU A 91 21.87 15.84 5.92
C LEU A 91 21.09 16.94 6.63
N ARG A 92 19.94 17.31 6.09
CA ARG A 92 19.01 18.29 6.65
C ARG A 92 17.70 17.61 7.04
N PRO A 93 17.66 16.89 8.18
CA PRO A 93 16.44 16.26 8.61
C PRO A 93 15.40 17.31 9.00
N ALA A 94 14.17 17.13 8.55
CA ALA A 94 13.09 18.08 8.79
C ALA A 94 11.73 17.37 8.89
N PHE A 95 10.79 18.02 9.56
CA PHE A 95 9.39 17.63 9.55
C PHE A 95 8.62 18.59 8.66
N ILE A 96 7.86 18.05 7.72
CA ILE A 96 7.02 18.82 6.80
C ILE A 96 5.57 18.36 6.93
N VAL A 97 4.64 19.28 6.69
CA VAL A 97 3.21 18.98 6.71
C VAL A 97 2.71 18.88 5.28
N VAL A 98 2.23 17.71 4.89
CA VAL A 98 1.65 17.45 3.58
C VAL A 98 0.12 17.49 3.69
N PRO A 99 -0.57 18.49 3.12
CA PRO A 99 -2.03 18.52 3.11
C PRO A 99 -2.58 17.44 2.17
N LEU A 100 -3.54 16.66 2.65
CA LEU A 100 -4.19 15.57 1.93
C LEU A 100 -5.51 16.05 1.32
N ASP A 101 -5.69 15.76 0.03
CA ASP A 101 -6.90 15.98 -0.75
C ASP A 101 -7.71 14.67 -0.96
N VAL A 102 -7.28 13.57 -0.32
CA VAL A 102 -7.92 12.25 -0.42
C VAL A 102 -8.72 11.94 0.84
N GLU A 103 -10.03 11.67 0.69
CA GLU A 103 -10.92 11.38 1.83
C GLU A 103 -11.15 9.87 2.04
N HIS A 104 -10.71 9.03 1.10
CA HIS A 104 -10.92 7.59 1.16
C HIS A 104 -9.88 6.91 2.06
N GLU A 105 -10.34 6.11 3.02
CA GLU A 105 -9.48 5.50 4.06
C GLU A 105 -8.38 4.61 3.47
N LEU A 106 -8.73 3.74 2.51
CA LEU A 106 -7.76 2.87 1.84
C LEU A 106 -6.73 3.65 1.03
N ALA A 107 -7.14 4.73 0.36
CA ALA A 107 -6.24 5.55 -0.43
C ALA A 107 -5.26 6.31 0.47
N THR A 108 -5.74 6.82 1.60
CA THR A 108 -4.92 7.46 2.63
C THR A 108 -3.90 6.48 3.21
N THR A 109 -4.35 5.28 3.60
CA THR A 109 -3.47 4.22 4.11
C THR A 109 -2.41 3.80 3.08
N ALA A 110 -2.81 3.68 1.80
CA ALA A 110 -1.88 3.37 0.72
C ALA A 110 -0.83 4.48 0.54
N LEU A 111 -1.25 5.74 0.57
CA LEU A 111 -0.35 6.89 0.47
C LEU A 111 0.65 6.92 1.64
N ILE A 112 0.18 6.77 2.88
CA ILE A 112 1.01 6.66 4.09
C ILE A 112 2.05 5.55 3.90
N SER A 113 1.61 4.38 3.43
CA SER A 113 2.47 3.22 3.23
C SER A 113 3.54 3.51 2.17
N ILE A 114 3.17 4.10 1.02
CA ILE A 114 4.10 4.44 -0.06
C ILE A 114 5.14 5.47 0.40
N VAL A 115 4.71 6.52 1.09
CA VAL A 115 5.62 7.57 1.59
C VAL A 115 6.56 7.01 2.67
N SER A 116 6.08 6.11 3.53
CA SER A 116 6.93 5.48 4.55
C SER A 116 7.88 4.41 4.00
N LEU A 117 7.51 3.77 2.89
CA LEU A 117 8.37 2.83 2.17
C LEU A 117 9.42 3.55 1.31
N SER A 118 9.15 4.80 0.92
CA SER A 118 10.08 5.63 0.18
C SER A 118 11.29 5.96 1.08
N PRO A 119 12.49 5.46 0.75
CA PRO A 119 13.70 5.69 1.53
C PRO A 119 13.98 7.18 1.69
N GLY A 120 14.25 7.60 2.92
CA GLY A 120 14.49 9.01 3.24
C GLY A 120 13.23 9.78 3.64
N THR A 121 12.04 9.17 3.63
CA THR A 121 10.82 9.75 4.19
C THR A 121 10.09 8.76 5.09
N LEU A 122 9.42 9.27 6.13
CA LEU A 122 8.63 8.48 7.06
C LEU A 122 7.38 9.27 7.44
N CYS A 123 6.20 8.65 7.37
CA CYS A 123 5.00 9.26 7.94
C CYS A 123 5.07 9.16 9.47
N ALA A 124 5.14 10.30 10.14
CA ALA A 124 5.21 10.38 11.60
C ALA A 124 3.82 10.39 12.23
N GLU A 125 2.89 11.14 11.64
CA GLU A 125 1.55 11.34 12.21
C GLU A 125 0.53 11.66 11.12
N LEU A 126 -0.71 11.24 11.34
CA LEU A 126 -1.87 11.63 10.55
C LEU A 126 -2.75 12.50 11.46
N SER A 127 -3.14 13.68 10.98
CA SER A 127 -4.03 14.59 11.71
C SER A 127 -5.36 13.91 12.07
N ASP A 128 -5.98 14.31 13.18
CA ASP A 128 -7.28 13.78 13.64
C ASP A 128 -8.39 13.89 12.58
N ASP A 129 -8.35 14.96 11.79
CA ASP A 129 -9.27 15.20 10.68
C ASP A 129 -8.88 14.47 9.38
N ARG A 130 -7.75 13.76 9.37
CA ARG A 130 -7.15 13.03 8.24
C ARG A 130 -6.88 13.89 7.01
N ARG A 131 -6.73 15.21 7.17
CA ARG A 131 -6.48 16.16 6.07
C ARG A 131 -5.03 16.63 5.97
N ALA A 132 -4.19 16.22 6.90
CA ALA A 132 -2.78 16.56 6.90
C ALA A 132 -1.96 15.39 7.41
N LEU A 133 -0.78 15.22 6.81
CA LEU A 133 0.16 14.18 7.16
C LEU A 133 1.50 14.82 7.51
N LEU A 134 2.02 14.48 8.69
CA LEU A 134 3.33 14.90 9.14
C LEU A 134 4.36 13.90 8.60
N VAL A 135 5.23 14.35 7.69
CA VAL A 135 6.32 13.55 7.12
C VAL A 135 7.64 13.97 7.75
N HIS A 136 8.39 13.01 8.27
CA HIS A 136 9.81 13.17 8.56
C HIS A 136 10.62 12.89 7.30
N VAL A 137 11.51 13.81 6.93
CA VAL A 137 12.38 13.72 5.76
C VAL A 137 13.82 13.70 6.24
N LEU A 138 14.62 12.77 5.72
CA LEU A 138 16.02 12.58 6.09
C LEU A 138 16.92 13.71 5.58
N ASP A 139 16.66 14.17 4.35
CA ASP A 139 17.38 15.27 3.73
C ASP A 139 16.41 16.16 2.94
N LEU A 140 16.10 17.32 3.51
CA LEU A 140 15.17 18.26 2.90
C LEU A 140 15.94 19.37 2.16
N GLU A 141 15.79 19.41 0.83
CA GLU A 141 16.24 20.54 0.01
C GLU A 141 15.18 21.65 -0.05
N GLU A 142 13.99 21.32 -0.57
CA GLU A 142 12.88 22.26 -0.80
C GLU A 142 11.55 21.60 -0.40
N GLU A 143 10.87 22.16 0.59
CA GLU A 143 9.61 21.63 1.13
C GLU A 143 8.50 21.61 0.06
N ALA A 144 8.30 22.72 -0.65
CA ALA A 144 7.24 22.85 -1.65
C ALA A 144 7.38 21.82 -2.79
N ALA A 145 8.62 21.58 -3.26
CA ALA A 145 8.89 20.63 -4.33
C ALA A 145 8.63 19.18 -3.89
N LEU A 146 8.92 18.83 -2.63
CA LEU A 146 8.63 17.51 -2.10
C LEU A 146 7.12 17.27 -1.93
N VAL A 147 6.40 18.26 -1.42
CA VAL A 147 4.93 18.23 -1.32
C VAL A 147 4.31 18.02 -2.70
N GLU A 148 4.70 18.81 -3.71
CA GLU A 148 4.19 18.70 -5.07
C GLU A 148 4.51 17.32 -5.69
N ARG A 149 5.70 16.78 -5.43
CA ARG A 149 6.09 15.44 -5.89
C ARG A 149 5.19 14.37 -5.30
N ILE A 150 4.93 14.40 -3.99
CA ILE A 150 4.06 13.43 -3.31
C ILE A 150 2.63 13.51 -3.88
N LYS A 151 2.11 14.73 -4.04
CA LYS A 151 0.77 14.96 -4.60
C LYS A 151 0.63 14.45 -6.03
N SER A 152 1.52 14.88 -6.92
CA SER A 152 1.44 14.55 -8.35
C SER A 152 1.70 13.08 -8.64
N ARG A 153 2.67 12.47 -7.96
CA ARG A 153 3.19 11.13 -8.27
C ARG A 153 2.42 10.01 -7.59
N TYR A 154 1.85 10.26 -6.40
CA TYR A 154 1.20 9.22 -5.61
C TYR A 154 -0.27 9.54 -5.31
N GLU A 155 -0.57 10.75 -4.83
CA GLU A 155 -1.94 11.10 -4.42
C GLU A 155 -2.93 11.12 -5.59
N ILE A 156 -2.57 11.75 -6.72
CA ILE A 156 -3.44 11.81 -7.91
C ILE A 156 -3.77 10.40 -8.44
N PRO A 157 -2.79 9.50 -8.71
CA PRO A 157 -3.10 8.13 -9.13
C PRO A 157 -3.97 7.36 -8.12
N LEU A 158 -3.74 7.55 -6.82
CA LEU A 158 -4.56 6.90 -5.78
C LEU A 158 -6.00 7.41 -5.79
N LYS A 159 -6.22 8.72 -5.96
CA LYS A 159 -7.57 9.29 -6.10
C LYS A 159 -8.30 8.71 -7.32
N GLU A 160 -7.61 8.47 -8.42
CA GLU A 160 -8.19 7.81 -9.60
C GLU A 160 -8.52 6.34 -9.36
N ILE A 161 -7.60 5.59 -8.73
CA ILE A 161 -7.77 4.15 -8.45
C ILE A 161 -8.98 3.91 -7.54
N PHE A 162 -9.12 4.74 -6.49
CA PHE A 162 -10.18 4.63 -5.49
C PHE A 162 -11.41 5.50 -5.81
N GLN A 163 -11.48 6.10 -7.01
CA GLN A 163 -12.59 6.95 -7.45
C GLN A 163 -12.98 8.04 -6.45
N CYS A 164 -11.99 8.65 -5.80
CA CYS A 164 -12.19 9.74 -4.85
C CYS A 164 -12.42 11.10 -5.53
N LEU A 165 -12.45 11.12 -6.87
CA LEU A 165 -12.81 12.30 -7.66
C LEU A 165 -14.34 12.38 -7.76
N PRO A 166 -14.95 13.56 -7.51
CA PRO A 166 -16.35 13.74 -7.84
C PRO A 166 -16.54 13.52 -9.36
N SER A 167 -17.54 12.72 -9.70
CA SER A 167 -17.96 12.42 -11.08
C SER A 167 -18.43 13.66 -11.83
#